data_AF-A0AB39II88-F1
#
_entry.id   AF-A0AB39II88-F1
#
_cell.length_a   1.000
_cell.length_b   1.000
_cell.length_c   1.000
_cell.angle_alpha   90.00
_cell.angle_beta   90.00
_cell.angle_gamma   90.00
#
_symmetry.space_group_name_H-M   'P 1'
#
loop_
_entity.id
_entity.type
_entity.pdbx_description
1 polymer ?
#
loop_
_entity_poly.entity_id
_entity_poly.type
_entity_poly.pdbx_seq_one_letter_code
_entity_poly.pdbx_strand_id
1 'polypeptide(L)'
;MKKHDDVIEYRPPIQGGELAALAGSGRPVLIADGLFGTKMSVTVVECLEFIQAGGLLLGCSSMGALRAADCYNSGMVGVGQIFHGYIMGYYHSDADVAVRYHSGSYEEITLSWVHIDHITRYLVMQKKFSSLTARLILAKIRAISWYERYIDQVIEIIRSFSPQLMESELRLLFHDNDLHPKKHDAQLAISYLTQFYLARRE
;
A
#
# COMPACT_ATOMS: atom_id res chain seq x y z
N MET A 1 -15.51 7.32 10.02
CA MET A 1 -15.48 5.95 9.46
C MET A 1 -16.77 5.21 9.83
N LYS A 2 -17.94 5.68 9.35
CA LYS A 2 -19.28 5.09 9.62
C LYS A 2 -20.23 5.16 8.40
N LYS A 3 -19.77 5.63 7.24
CA LYS A 3 -20.62 5.93 6.07
C LYS A 3 -20.64 4.80 5.02
N HIS A 4 -19.82 3.77 5.20
CA HIS A 4 -19.57 2.73 4.19
C HIS A 4 -19.91 1.31 4.69
N ASP A 5 -20.10 1.13 6.00
CA ASP A 5 -20.16 -0.19 6.64
C ASP A 5 -21.43 -0.97 6.27
N ASP A 6 -22.47 -0.28 5.81
CA ASP A 6 -23.71 -0.90 5.32
C ASP A 6 -23.57 -1.51 3.90
N VAL A 7 -22.45 -1.23 3.21
CA VAL A 7 -22.23 -1.60 1.80
C VAL A 7 -20.95 -2.43 1.61
N ILE A 8 -19.96 -2.26 2.48
CA ILE A 8 -18.64 -2.91 2.37
C ILE A 8 -18.47 -3.93 3.50
N GLU A 9 -18.18 -5.17 3.11
CA GLU A 9 -17.75 -6.23 4.02
C GLU A 9 -16.22 -6.16 4.17
N TYR A 10 -15.75 -5.71 5.33
CA TYR A 10 -14.32 -5.69 5.63
C TYR A 10 -13.82 -7.07 6.05
N ARG A 11 -12.68 -7.48 5.48
CA ARG A 11 -11.99 -8.73 5.80
C ARG A 11 -10.55 -8.44 6.25
N PRO A 12 -9.91 -9.38 6.97
CA PRO A 12 -8.48 -9.32 7.23
C PRO A 12 -7.64 -9.19 5.94
N PRO A 13 -6.36 -8.78 6.05
CA PRO A 13 -5.46 -8.78 4.89
C PRO A 13 -5.41 -10.16 4.21
N ILE A 14 -5.50 -10.16 2.88
CA ILE A 14 -5.70 -11.39 2.10
C ILE A 14 -4.49 -12.32 2.19
N GLN A 15 -4.76 -13.62 2.25
CA GLN A 15 -3.77 -14.69 2.20
C GLN A 15 -3.98 -15.57 0.96
N GLY A 16 -2.94 -16.30 0.56
CA GLY A 16 -3.02 -17.30 -0.49
C GLY A 16 -4.06 -18.38 -0.16
N GLY A 17 -4.85 -18.75 -1.16
CA GLY A 17 -5.99 -19.66 -1.13
C GLY A 17 -7.33 -18.99 -0.84
N GLU A 18 -7.36 -17.75 -0.34
CA GLU A 18 -8.61 -17.13 0.12
C GLU A 18 -9.44 -16.55 -1.02
N LEU A 19 -8.82 -16.21 -2.16
CA LEU A 19 -9.53 -15.61 -3.29
C LEU A 19 -10.50 -16.61 -3.95
N ALA A 20 -10.13 -17.90 -3.95
CA ALA A 20 -10.97 -18.97 -4.49
C ALA A 20 -12.32 -19.09 -3.74
N ALA A 21 -12.34 -18.83 -2.43
CA ALA A 21 -13.57 -18.88 -1.63
C ALA A 21 -14.54 -17.73 -1.94
N LEU A 22 -14.10 -16.69 -2.65
CA LEU A 22 -14.91 -15.55 -3.06
C LEU A 22 -15.46 -15.69 -4.48
N ALA A 23 -14.96 -16.67 -5.25
CA ALA A 23 -15.38 -16.90 -6.63
C ALA A 23 -16.87 -17.24 -6.71
N GLY A 24 -17.54 -16.76 -7.76
CA GLY A 24 -18.97 -17.01 -7.98
C GLY A 24 -19.93 -16.24 -7.05
N SER A 25 -19.43 -15.45 -6.09
CA SER A 25 -20.28 -14.62 -5.22
C SER A 25 -21.02 -13.50 -5.94
N GLY A 26 -20.59 -13.16 -7.17
CA GLY A 26 -21.09 -12.01 -7.94
C GLY A 26 -20.71 -10.65 -7.35
N ARG A 27 -19.97 -10.62 -6.24
CA ARG A 27 -19.54 -9.39 -5.57
C ARG A 27 -18.15 -8.97 -6.03
N PRO A 28 -17.91 -7.67 -6.29
CA PRO A 28 -16.55 -7.18 -6.51
C PRO A 28 -15.68 -7.40 -5.27
N VAL A 29 -14.40 -7.70 -5.50
CA VAL A 29 -13.40 -7.88 -4.44
C VAL A 29 -12.33 -6.81 -4.58
N LEU A 30 -12.06 -6.07 -3.50
CA LEU A 30 -10.97 -5.10 -3.40
C LEU A 30 -9.87 -5.64 -2.49
N ILE A 31 -8.66 -5.77 -3.03
CA ILE A 31 -7.47 -6.09 -2.24
C ILE A 31 -6.78 -4.79 -1.84
N ALA A 32 -6.69 -4.52 -0.54
CA ALA A 32 -5.97 -3.37 0.01
C ALA A 32 -4.66 -3.77 0.70
N ASP A 33 -4.61 -4.95 1.34
CA ASP A 33 -3.40 -5.43 1.99
C ASP A 33 -3.33 -6.94 1.97
N GLY A 34 -2.12 -7.47 2.12
CA GLY A 34 -1.83 -8.89 2.20
C GLY A 34 -0.71 -9.15 3.20
N LEU A 35 -0.71 -10.33 3.81
CA LEU A 35 0.34 -10.70 4.76
C LEU A 35 1.55 -11.30 4.03
N PHE A 36 2.74 -10.89 4.46
CA PHE A 36 4.01 -11.52 4.13
C PHE A 36 4.41 -12.39 5.33
N GLY A 37 4.54 -13.72 5.18
CA GLY A 37 4.91 -14.58 6.32
C GLY A 37 4.58 -16.07 6.17
N THR A 38 4.09 -16.69 7.26
CA THR A 38 3.90 -18.15 7.42
C THR A 38 2.88 -18.79 6.47
N LYS A 39 2.00 -17.98 5.87
CA LYS A 39 1.18 -18.38 4.73
C LYS A 39 1.59 -17.56 3.52
N MET A 40 1.57 -18.18 2.35
CA MET A 40 1.89 -17.51 1.09
C MET A 40 0.98 -16.29 0.90
N SER A 41 1.54 -15.21 0.39
CA SER A 41 0.76 -14.06 -0.08
C SER A 41 -0.12 -14.49 -1.26
N VAL A 42 -1.25 -13.79 -1.46
CA VAL A 42 -2.08 -13.98 -2.66
C VAL A 42 -1.21 -13.89 -3.91
N THR A 43 -1.33 -14.85 -4.82
CA THR A 43 -0.46 -14.95 -6.00
C THR A 43 -1.08 -14.29 -7.23
N VAL A 44 -0.26 -14.00 -8.24
CA VAL A 44 -0.74 -13.49 -9.55
C VAL A 44 -1.67 -14.54 -10.18
N VAL A 45 -1.32 -15.81 -10.09
CA VAL A 45 -2.12 -16.92 -10.64
C VAL A 45 -3.52 -16.93 -10.05
N GLU A 46 -3.65 -16.83 -8.73
CA GLU A 46 -4.97 -16.79 -8.08
C GLU A 46 -5.80 -15.58 -8.54
N CYS A 47 -5.17 -14.40 -8.69
CA CYS A 47 -5.85 -13.23 -9.23
C CYS A 47 -6.35 -13.46 -10.65
N LEU A 48 -5.52 -14.06 -11.52
CA LEU A 48 -5.90 -14.39 -12.90
C LEU A 48 -7.05 -15.41 -12.94
N GLU A 49 -6.99 -16.47 -12.13
CA GLU A 49 -8.04 -17.48 -12.05
C GLU A 49 -9.38 -16.87 -11.62
N PHE A 50 -9.36 -15.97 -10.62
CA PHE A 50 -10.56 -15.28 -10.16
C PHE A 50 -11.17 -14.40 -11.26
N ILE A 51 -10.33 -13.67 -12.00
CA ILE A 51 -10.78 -12.81 -13.11
C ILE A 51 -11.32 -13.66 -14.27
N GLN A 52 -10.64 -14.74 -14.64
CA GLN A 52 -11.07 -15.66 -15.69
C GLN A 52 -12.39 -16.35 -15.38
N ALA A 53 -12.70 -16.55 -14.09
CA ALA A 53 -14.00 -17.03 -13.63
C ALA A 53 -15.12 -15.96 -13.69
N GLY A 54 -14.85 -14.78 -14.26
CA GLY A 54 -15.79 -13.66 -14.38
C GLY A 54 -15.86 -12.77 -13.14
N GLY A 55 -14.93 -12.92 -12.20
CA GLY A 55 -14.85 -12.11 -11.00
C GLY A 55 -14.37 -10.67 -11.29
N LEU A 56 -14.97 -9.69 -10.58
CA LEU A 56 -14.51 -8.31 -10.61
C LEU A 56 -13.49 -8.08 -9.51
N LEU A 57 -12.21 -7.99 -9.89
CA LEU A 57 -11.10 -7.84 -8.95
C LEU A 57 -10.48 -6.45 -9.06
N LEU A 58 -10.29 -5.82 -7.90
CA LEU A 58 -9.66 -4.51 -7.76
C LEU A 58 -8.50 -4.59 -6.77
N GLY A 59 -7.53 -3.69 -6.90
CA GLY A 59 -6.47 -3.52 -5.92
C GLY A 59 -6.00 -2.08 -5.82
N CYS A 60 -5.60 -1.64 -4.62
CA CYS A 60 -5.31 -0.22 -4.39
C CYS A 60 -4.06 0.12 -3.58
N SER A 61 -3.82 -0.63 -2.52
CA SER A 61 -2.79 -0.33 -1.54
C SER A 61 -1.94 -1.56 -1.32
N SER A 62 -0.74 -1.38 -0.77
CA SER A 62 0.13 -2.50 -0.37
C SER A 62 0.28 -3.56 -1.48
N MET A 63 0.16 -4.85 -1.11
CA MET A 63 0.01 -6.00 -2.00
C MET A 63 -1.08 -5.85 -3.06
N GLY A 64 -2.21 -5.21 -2.75
CA GLY A 64 -3.31 -5.04 -3.69
C GLY A 64 -2.94 -4.18 -4.90
N ALA A 65 -2.22 -3.08 -4.69
CA ALA A 65 -1.70 -2.27 -5.79
C ALA A 65 -0.71 -3.05 -6.67
N LEU A 66 0.16 -3.85 -6.05
CA LEU A 66 1.10 -4.71 -6.76
C LEU A 66 0.35 -5.74 -7.64
N ARG A 67 -0.60 -6.48 -7.07
CA ARG A 67 -1.40 -7.46 -7.84
C ARG A 67 -2.22 -6.81 -8.95
N ALA A 68 -2.78 -5.62 -8.69
CA ALA A 68 -3.47 -4.85 -9.70
C ALA A 68 -2.54 -4.49 -10.87
N ALA A 69 -1.29 -4.12 -10.60
CA ALA A 69 -0.31 -3.84 -11.64
C ALA A 69 0.07 -5.11 -12.42
N ASP A 70 0.35 -6.22 -11.72
CA ASP A 70 0.67 -7.51 -12.35
C ASP A 70 -0.47 -8.02 -13.27
N CYS A 71 -1.71 -7.82 -12.84
CA CYS A 71 -2.91 -8.32 -13.52
C CYS A 71 -3.63 -7.25 -14.36
N TYR A 72 -3.02 -6.08 -14.57
CA TYR A 72 -3.67 -4.94 -15.24
C TYR A 72 -4.13 -5.31 -16.66
N ASN A 73 -3.25 -5.94 -17.44
CA ASN A 73 -3.55 -6.38 -18.81
C ASN A 73 -4.57 -7.53 -18.88
N SER A 74 -4.84 -8.18 -17.74
CA SER A 74 -5.82 -9.25 -17.61
C SER A 74 -7.17 -8.75 -17.10
N GLY A 75 -7.31 -7.45 -16.81
CA GLY A 75 -8.58 -6.82 -16.42
C GLY A 75 -8.73 -6.52 -14.93
N MET A 76 -7.68 -6.71 -14.11
CA MET A 76 -7.72 -6.24 -12.72
C MET A 76 -7.70 -4.70 -12.68
N VAL A 77 -8.58 -4.11 -11.87
CA VAL A 77 -8.67 -2.64 -11.76
C VAL A 77 -7.77 -2.12 -10.64
N GLY A 78 -6.79 -1.31 -10.99
CA GLY A 78 -5.94 -0.64 -10.02
C GLY A 78 -6.45 0.76 -9.62
N VAL A 79 -6.30 1.11 -8.35
CA VAL A 79 -6.73 2.42 -7.80
C VAL A 79 -5.61 3.04 -6.97
N GLY A 80 -5.44 4.36 -7.06
CA GLY A 80 -4.51 5.09 -6.17
C GLY A 80 -3.07 5.17 -6.67
N GLN A 81 -2.25 5.95 -5.97
CA GLN A 81 -0.92 6.34 -6.42
C GLN A 81 0.09 5.18 -6.42
N ILE A 82 -0.06 4.20 -5.52
CA ILE A 82 0.86 3.07 -5.41
C ILE A 82 0.72 2.18 -6.66
N PHE A 83 -0.52 1.88 -7.07
CA PHE A 83 -0.78 1.16 -8.32
C PHE A 83 -0.19 1.88 -9.53
N HIS A 84 -0.45 3.19 -9.66
CA HIS A 84 0.13 3.98 -10.76
C HIS A 84 1.67 3.97 -10.73
N GLY A 85 2.26 3.99 -9.53
CA GLY A 85 3.70 3.87 -9.35
C GLY A 85 4.25 2.55 -9.91
N TYR A 86 3.54 1.43 -9.73
CA TYR A 86 3.93 0.15 -10.34
C TYR A 86 3.75 0.16 -11.87
N ILE A 87 2.60 0.63 -12.38
CA ILE A 87 2.34 0.70 -13.83
C ILE A 87 3.38 1.56 -14.56
N MET A 88 3.82 2.65 -13.93
CA MET A 88 4.82 3.56 -14.49
C MET A 88 6.27 3.11 -14.23
N GLY A 89 6.48 1.94 -13.60
CA GLY A 89 7.81 1.39 -13.29
C GLY A 89 8.56 2.13 -12.19
N TYR A 90 7.89 3.02 -11.44
CA TYR A 90 8.49 3.71 -10.30
C TYR A 90 8.68 2.77 -9.10
N TYR A 91 7.74 1.84 -8.91
CA TYR A 91 7.86 0.69 -8.03
C TYR A 91 7.92 -0.57 -8.88
N HIS A 92 8.64 -1.58 -8.42
CA HIS A 92 8.87 -2.80 -9.21
C HIS A 92 9.19 -4.04 -8.35
N SER A 93 9.27 -3.89 -7.03
CA SER A 93 9.55 -4.99 -6.12
C SER A 93 8.43 -5.19 -5.12
N ASP A 94 8.17 -6.43 -4.73
CA ASP A 94 7.33 -6.77 -3.58
C ASP A 94 7.79 -6.04 -2.32
N ALA A 95 9.11 -5.85 -2.17
CA ALA A 95 9.71 -5.14 -1.04
C ALA A 95 9.38 -3.63 -1.00
N ASP A 96 8.80 -3.07 -2.08
CA ASP A 96 8.35 -1.67 -2.08
C ASP A 96 7.14 -1.48 -1.15
N VAL A 97 6.27 -2.48 -1.08
CA VAL A 97 5.04 -2.45 -0.27
C VAL A 97 5.10 -3.35 0.97
N ALA A 98 6.09 -4.25 1.04
CA ALA A 98 6.23 -5.17 2.16
C ALA A 98 6.57 -4.47 3.49
N VAL A 99 5.90 -4.94 4.54
CA VAL A 99 6.11 -4.52 5.94
C VAL A 99 5.87 -5.71 6.87
N ARG A 100 6.40 -5.62 8.08
CA ARG A 100 6.00 -6.50 9.19
C ARG A 100 4.81 -5.91 9.92
N TYR A 101 3.94 -6.78 10.44
CA TYR A 101 2.76 -6.39 11.20
C TYR A 101 2.76 -6.99 12.60
N HIS A 102 2.11 -6.30 13.53
CA HIS A 102 1.67 -6.88 14.79
C HIS A 102 0.53 -7.89 14.52
N SER A 103 0.67 -9.10 15.08
CA SER A 103 -0.37 -10.12 14.97
C SER A 103 -1.66 -9.63 15.65
N GLY A 104 -2.77 -9.66 14.92
CA GLY A 104 -4.10 -9.28 15.42
C GLY A 104 -4.48 -7.82 15.17
N SER A 105 -3.60 -6.84 15.47
CA SER A 105 -3.90 -5.41 15.22
C SER A 105 -3.61 -4.96 13.79
N TYR A 106 -2.76 -5.70 13.06
CA TYR A 106 -2.27 -5.33 11.73
C TYR A 106 -1.59 -3.95 11.67
N GLU A 107 -1.08 -3.47 12.81
CA GLU A 107 -0.26 -2.27 12.86
C GLU A 107 1.13 -2.55 12.27
N GLU A 108 1.61 -1.62 11.44
CA GLU A 108 2.92 -1.71 10.80
C GLU A 108 4.04 -1.60 11.85
N ILE A 109 4.93 -2.59 11.89
CA ILE A 109 6.15 -2.60 12.71
C ILE A 109 7.30 -1.94 11.95
N THR A 110 7.41 -2.24 10.65
CA THR A 110 8.41 -1.66 9.75
C THR A 110 7.75 -0.78 8.70
N LEU A 111 8.53 0.10 8.08
CA LEU A 111 8.05 1.04 7.09
C LEU A 111 8.17 0.47 5.67
N SER A 112 7.09 0.59 4.89
CA SER A 112 7.11 0.30 3.45
C SER A 112 7.96 1.33 2.71
N TRP A 113 8.50 0.95 1.55
CA TRP A 113 9.26 1.90 0.74
C TRP A 113 8.37 3.03 0.25
N VAL A 114 7.15 2.70 -0.19
CA VAL A 114 6.19 3.68 -0.71
C VAL A 114 5.88 4.76 0.33
N HIS A 115 5.83 4.41 1.62
CA HIS A 115 5.63 5.38 2.71
C HIS A 115 6.86 6.29 2.87
N ILE A 116 8.06 5.71 2.89
CA ILE A 116 9.32 6.47 3.04
C ILE A 116 9.55 7.42 1.87
N ASP A 117 9.34 6.95 0.65
CA ASP A 117 9.45 7.77 -0.55
C ASP A 117 8.44 8.92 -0.53
N HIS A 118 7.18 8.65 -0.15
CA HIS A 118 6.17 9.70 -0.02
C HIS A 118 6.57 10.79 0.98
N ILE A 119 6.99 10.41 2.20
CA ILE A 119 7.45 11.38 3.21
C ILE A 119 8.70 12.14 2.74
N THR A 120 9.62 11.46 2.07
CA THR A 120 10.83 12.12 1.53
C THR A 120 10.47 13.15 0.47
N ARG A 121 9.55 12.84 -0.45
CA ARG A 121 9.04 13.79 -1.46
C ARG A 121 8.33 14.96 -0.81
N TYR A 122 7.50 14.70 0.20
CA TYR A 122 6.85 15.75 0.98
C TYR A 122 7.88 16.71 1.57
N LEU A 123 8.94 16.20 2.20
CA LEU A 123 10.02 17.03 2.77
C LEU A 123 10.78 17.83 1.71
N VAL A 124 10.99 17.29 0.51
CA VAL A 124 11.55 18.05 -0.63
C VAL A 124 10.62 19.18 -1.05
N MET A 125 9.31 18.92 -1.17
CA MET A 125 8.31 19.94 -1.52
C MET A 125 8.26 21.06 -0.48
N GLN A 126 8.40 20.71 0.80
CA GLN A 126 8.51 21.66 1.92
C GLN A 126 9.90 22.33 2.03
N LYS A 127 10.79 22.10 1.06
CA LYS A 127 12.15 22.67 1.00
C LYS A 127 13.01 22.35 2.24
N LYS A 128 12.72 21.24 2.93
CA LYS A 128 13.48 20.79 4.11
C LYS A 128 14.84 20.21 3.73
N PHE A 129 14.94 19.62 2.53
CA PHE A 129 16.19 19.25 1.88
C PHE A 129 16.06 19.19 0.35
N SER A 130 17.20 19.15 -0.34
CA SER A 130 17.25 19.13 -1.82
C SER A 130 16.89 17.76 -2.41
N SER A 131 16.54 17.72 -3.70
CA SER A 131 16.33 16.46 -4.42
C SER A 131 17.59 15.59 -4.48
N LEU A 132 18.80 16.19 -4.45
CA LEU A 132 20.04 15.42 -4.37
C LEU A 132 20.16 14.71 -3.02
N THR A 133 19.89 15.45 -1.93
CA THR A 133 19.88 14.91 -0.56
C THR A 133 18.86 13.78 -0.43
N ALA A 134 17.66 13.97 -0.98
CA ALA A 134 16.60 12.96 -1.01
C ALA A 134 17.08 11.65 -1.67
N ARG A 135 17.74 11.73 -2.84
CA ARG A 135 18.28 10.54 -3.52
C ARG A 135 19.31 9.79 -2.67
N LEU A 136 20.18 10.51 -1.96
CA LEU A 136 21.20 9.90 -1.09
C LEU A 136 20.56 9.21 0.14
N ILE A 137 19.58 9.86 0.77
CA ILE A 137 18.78 9.31 1.87
C ILE A 137 18.09 8.03 1.41
N LEU A 138 17.35 8.10 0.30
CA LEU A 138 16.60 6.99 -0.26
C LEU A 138 17.52 5.82 -0.63
N ALA A 139 18.66 6.07 -1.27
CA ALA A 139 19.63 5.03 -1.59
C ALA A 139 20.14 4.30 -0.34
N LYS A 140 20.42 5.03 0.75
CA LYS A 140 20.88 4.43 2.01
C LYS A 140 19.80 3.61 2.70
N ILE A 141 18.55 4.10 2.71
CA ILE A 141 17.41 3.36 3.28
C ILE A 141 17.07 2.12 2.44
N ARG A 142 17.20 2.21 1.10
CA ARG A 142 16.90 1.12 0.17
C ARG A 142 17.76 -0.12 0.42
N ALA A 143 18.97 0.06 0.95
CA ALA A 143 19.87 -1.03 1.32
C ALA A 143 19.39 -1.82 2.56
N ILE A 144 18.42 -1.31 3.31
CA ILE A 144 17.83 -2.00 4.46
C ILE A 144 16.71 -2.93 3.97
N SER A 145 16.82 -4.20 4.34
CA SER A 145 15.78 -5.22 4.14
C SER A 145 14.43 -4.75 4.69
N TRP A 146 13.35 -4.98 3.95
CA TRP A 146 12.00 -4.50 4.32
C TRP A 146 11.54 -4.97 5.72
N TYR A 147 11.99 -6.15 6.16
CA TYR A 147 11.64 -6.74 7.46
C TYR A 147 12.47 -6.19 8.64
N GLU A 148 13.46 -5.33 8.37
CA GLU A 148 14.28 -4.63 9.38
C GLU A 148 14.19 -3.10 9.25
N ARG A 149 13.35 -2.59 8.35
CA ARG A 149 13.23 -1.16 8.07
C ARG A 149 12.41 -0.43 9.13
N TYR A 150 12.92 -0.39 10.36
CA TYR A 150 12.29 0.28 11.50
C TYR A 150 12.34 1.80 11.37
N ILE A 151 11.32 2.48 11.90
CA ILE A 151 11.19 3.94 11.85
C ILE A 151 12.41 4.66 12.44
N ASP A 152 12.97 4.16 13.54
CA ASP A 152 14.12 4.79 14.22
C ASP A 152 15.35 4.85 13.29
N GLN A 153 15.66 3.75 12.59
CA GLN A 153 16.77 3.69 11.65
C GLN A 153 16.55 4.61 10.44
N VAL A 154 15.31 4.67 9.94
CA VAL A 154 14.94 5.57 8.83
C VAL A 154 15.11 7.03 9.23
N ILE A 155 14.64 7.41 10.42
CA ILE A 155 14.78 8.77 10.94
C ILE A 155 16.24 9.12 11.17
N GLU A 156 17.04 8.22 11.76
CA GLU A 156 18.47 8.43 11.96
C GLU A 156 19.18 8.70 10.62
N ILE A 157 18.86 7.93 9.57
CA ILE A 157 19.41 8.16 8.24
C ILE A 157 19.00 9.54 7.71
N ILE A 158 17.72 9.90 7.75
CA ILE A 158 17.25 11.22 7.29
C ILE A 158 18.01 12.34 8.01
N ARG A 159 18.13 12.24 9.34
CA ARG A 159 18.82 13.25 10.17
C ARG A 159 20.32 13.31 9.91
N SER A 160 20.97 12.20 9.56
CA SER A 160 22.40 12.21 9.19
C SER A 160 22.70 13.08 7.97
N PHE A 161 21.72 13.27 7.07
CA PHE A 161 21.83 14.16 5.91
C PHE A 161 21.14 15.52 6.11
N SER A 162 20.29 15.65 7.11
CA SER A 162 19.54 16.88 7.43
C SER A 162 19.42 17.07 8.94
N PRO A 163 20.53 17.42 9.63
CA PRO A 163 20.57 17.49 11.10
C PRO A 163 19.61 18.52 11.71
N GLN A 164 19.20 19.51 10.91
CA GLN A 164 18.23 20.53 11.29
C GLN A 164 16.81 20.00 11.50
N LEU A 165 16.49 18.79 11.00
CA LEU A 165 15.18 18.17 11.21
C LEU A 165 15.13 17.50 12.58
N MET A 166 14.11 17.87 13.35
CA MET A 166 13.89 17.27 14.65
C MET A 166 13.31 15.87 14.51
N GLU A 167 13.76 14.94 15.36
CA GLU A 167 13.23 13.58 15.38
C GLU A 167 11.72 13.55 15.66
N SER A 168 11.24 14.40 16.58
CA SER A 168 9.82 14.51 16.90
C SER A 168 8.97 14.93 15.69
N GLU A 169 9.46 15.87 14.87
CA GLU A 169 8.78 16.29 13.64
C GLU A 169 8.69 15.13 12.65
N LEU A 170 9.77 14.39 12.44
CA LEU A 170 9.79 13.25 11.53
C LEU A 170 8.86 12.13 12.00
N ARG A 171 8.84 11.81 13.31
CA ARG A 171 7.90 10.84 13.88
C ARG A 171 6.45 11.25 13.65
N LEU A 172 6.12 12.52 13.84
CA LEU A 172 4.77 13.03 13.57
C LEU A 172 4.38 12.82 12.09
N LEU A 173 5.28 13.10 11.14
CA LEU A 173 5.02 12.89 9.72
C LEU A 173 4.75 11.42 9.37
N PHE A 174 5.55 10.49 9.90
CA PHE A 174 5.35 9.05 9.65
C PHE A 174 4.11 8.46 10.35
N HIS A 175 3.60 9.11 11.40
CA HIS A 175 2.37 8.71 12.08
C HIS A 175 1.13 9.46 11.57
N ASP A 176 1.28 10.43 10.69
CA ASP A 176 0.18 11.19 10.11
C ASP A 176 -0.58 10.32 9.09
N ASN A 177 -1.86 10.06 9.39
CA ASN A 177 -2.72 9.27 8.51
C ASN A 177 -3.00 9.94 7.17
N ASP A 178 -3.00 11.26 7.12
CA ASP A 178 -3.28 12.02 5.89
C ASP A 178 -2.09 12.00 4.94
N LEU A 179 -0.88 11.81 5.46
CA LEU A 179 0.35 11.63 4.69
C LEU A 179 0.71 10.15 4.44
N HIS A 180 -0.07 9.21 4.96
CA HIS A 180 0.20 7.79 4.81
C HIS A 180 -0.33 7.27 3.46
N PRO A 181 0.53 6.98 2.46
CA PRO A 181 0.07 6.71 1.10
C PRO A 181 -0.80 5.46 1.00
N LYS A 182 -0.49 4.41 1.77
CA LYS A 182 -1.30 3.19 1.84
C LYS A 182 -2.72 3.44 2.38
N LYS A 183 -2.88 4.33 3.36
CA LYS A 183 -4.20 4.66 3.93
C LYS A 183 -4.99 5.54 2.96
N HIS A 184 -4.32 6.51 2.33
CA HIS A 184 -4.92 7.36 1.31
C HIS A 184 -5.49 6.54 0.15
N ASP A 185 -4.71 5.63 -0.44
CA ASP A 185 -5.14 4.80 -1.56
C ASP A 185 -6.29 3.84 -1.17
N ALA A 186 -6.25 3.28 0.04
CA ALA A 186 -7.34 2.45 0.56
C ALA A 186 -8.65 3.25 0.72
N GLN A 187 -8.58 4.45 1.29
CA GLN A 187 -9.74 5.33 1.44
C GLN A 187 -10.31 5.76 0.08
N LEU A 188 -9.44 6.10 -0.88
CA LEU A 188 -9.84 6.44 -2.24
C LEU A 188 -10.62 5.29 -2.89
N ALA A 189 -10.09 4.06 -2.84
CA ALA A 189 -10.74 2.90 -3.42
C ALA A 189 -12.09 2.56 -2.76
N ILE A 190 -12.17 2.62 -1.42
CA ILE A 190 -13.41 2.45 -0.66
C ILE A 190 -14.46 3.49 -1.10
N SER A 191 -14.04 4.74 -1.29
CA SER A 191 -14.92 5.83 -1.72
C SER A 191 -15.48 5.57 -3.12
N TYR A 192 -14.64 5.15 -4.07
CA TYR A 192 -15.05 4.84 -5.45
C TYR A 192 -16.02 3.67 -5.50
N LEU A 193 -15.73 2.59 -4.77
CA LEU A 193 -16.64 1.43 -4.72
C LEU A 193 -17.99 1.79 -4.11
N THR A 194 -17.99 2.60 -3.05
CA THR A 194 -19.25 3.03 -2.42
C THR A 194 -20.07 3.89 -3.36
N GLN A 195 -19.46 4.88 -4.02
CA GLN A 195 -20.15 5.76 -4.96
C GLN A 195 -20.71 4.98 -6.15
N PHE A 196 -19.92 4.07 -6.71
CA PHE A 196 -20.35 3.21 -7.80
C PHE A 196 -21.53 2.32 -7.42
N TYR A 197 -21.52 1.76 -6.21
CA TYR A 197 -22.62 0.94 -5.73
C TYR A 197 -23.90 1.74 -5.48
N LEU A 198 -23.78 2.90 -4.83
CA LEU A 198 -24.92 3.78 -4.53
C LEU A 198 -25.57 4.31 -5.82
N ALA A 199 -24.78 4.71 -6.82
CA ALA A 199 -25.29 5.18 -8.11
C ALA A 199 -26.04 4.11 -8.94
N ARG A 200 -25.93 2.82 -8.57
CA ARG A 200 -26.66 1.72 -9.21
C ARG A 200 -27.91 1.29 -8.46
N ARG A 201 -28.14 1.83 -7.26
CA ARG A 201 -29.35 1.58 -6.46
C ARG A 201 -30.46 2.61 -6.72
N GLU A 202 -30.11 3.73 -7.34
CA GLU A 202 -31.05 4.76 -7.84
C GLU A 202 -31.50 4.40 -9.27
#